data_AF-A0A9X1ZX66-F1
#
_entry.id   AF-A0A9X1ZX66-F1
#
_cell.length_a   1.000
_cell.length_b   1.000
_cell.length_c   1.000
_cell.angle_alpha   90.00
_cell.angle_beta   90.00
_cell.angle_gamma   90.00
#
_symmetry.space_group_name_H-M   'P 1'
#
loop_
_entity.id
_entity.type
_entity.pdbx_description
1 polymer ?
#
loop_
_entity_poly.entity_id
_entity_poly.type
_entity_poly.pdbx_seq_one_letter_code
_entity_poly.pdbx_strand_id
1 'polypeptide(L)'
;MTIAERIRLYRQQKNFSQAELAEISGVNNKSLSRYELGTSIPPADVLKALADALGISADALLSDDFIAIKDKELLKRFQAIQDMDKEDKAMVLKFLDLAIRDANAKKAYA
;
A
#
# COMPACT_ATOMS: atom_id res chain seq x y z
N MET A 1 -1.50 -6.23 -9.90
CA MET A 1 -0.49 -5.16 -10.02
C MET A 1 0.88 -5.80 -9.98
N THR A 2 1.84 -5.30 -10.75
CA THR A 2 3.23 -5.76 -10.70
C THR A 2 4.01 -5.01 -9.61
N ILE A 3 5.19 -5.54 -9.23
CA ILE A 3 6.13 -4.83 -8.33
C ILE A 3 6.47 -3.44 -8.88
N ALA A 4 6.67 -3.33 -10.20
CA ALA A 4 6.95 -2.07 -10.89
C ALA A 4 5.85 -1.02 -10.65
N GLU A 5 4.58 -1.44 -10.81
CA GLU A 5 3.41 -0.59 -10.58
C GLU A 5 3.28 -0.20 -9.10
N ARG A 6 3.58 -1.13 -8.16
CA ARG A 6 3.54 -0.87 -6.72
C ARG A 6 4.58 0.16 -6.30
N ILE A 7 5.83 0.03 -6.75
CA ILE A 7 6.90 1.01 -6.48
C ILE A 7 6.45 2.39 -6.95
N ARG A 8 5.98 2.50 -8.20
CA ARG A 8 5.52 3.76 -8.77
C ARG A 8 4.34 4.35 -7.99
N LEU A 9 3.37 3.52 -7.59
CA LEU A 9 2.19 3.95 -6.84
C LEU A 9 2.59 4.56 -5.50
N TYR A 10 3.36 3.83 -4.68
CA TYR A 10 3.75 4.32 -3.35
C TYR A 10 4.64 5.56 -3.45
N ARG A 11 5.52 5.63 -4.46
CA ARG A 11 6.30 6.84 -4.74
C ARG A 11 5.40 8.05 -4.99
N GLN A 12 4.38 7.88 -5.84
CA GLN A 12 3.42 8.94 -6.15
C GLN A 12 2.56 9.33 -4.93
N GLN A 13 2.16 8.37 -4.09
CA GLN A 13 1.43 8.65 -2.85
C GLN A 13 2.26 9.49 -1.86
N LYS A 14 3.59 9.33 -1.87
CA LYS A 14 4.53 10.16 -1.10
C LYS A 14 4.92 11.46 -1.79
N ASN A 15 4.39 11.74 -2.99
CA ASN A 15 4.74 12.88 -3.83
C ASN A 15 6.23 12.98 -4.19
N PHE A 16 6.94 11.84 -4.23
CA PHE A 16 8.35 11.82 -4.64
C PHE A 16 8.48 11.74 -6.15
N SER A 17 9.45 12.46 -6.71
CA SER A 17 10.02 12.19 -8.03
C SER A 17 10.88 10.92 -8.01
N GLN A 18 11.21 10.39 -9.19
CA GLN A 18 12.16 9.26 -9.27
C GLN A 18 13.54 9.65 -8.73
N ALA A 19 13.96 10.90 -8.95
CA ALA A 19 15.24 11.38 -8.43
C ALA A 19 15.26 11.43 -6.90
N GLU A 20 14.19 11.92 -6.28
CA GLU A 20 14.09 12.00 -4.81
C GLU A 20 14.03 10.59 -4.19
N LEU A 21 13.22 9.67 -4.73
CA LEU A 21 13.19 8.31 -4.19
C LEU A 21 14.55 7.61 -4.36
N ALA A 22 15.22 7.81 -5.49
CA ALA A 22 16.57 7.28 -5.73
C ALA A 22 17.58 7.80 -4.68
N GLU A 23 17.53 9.10 -4.37
CA GLU A 23 18.38 9.72 -3.36
C GLU A 23 18.11 9.15 -1.95
N ILE A 24 16.84 9.10 -1.53
CA ILE A 24 16.45 8.63 -0.19
C ILE A 24 16.77 7.13 -0.02
N SER A 25 16.53 6.32 -1.05
CA SER A 25 16.79 4.87 -1.00
C SER A 25 18.24 4.48 -1.28
N GLY A 26 19.09 5.41 -1.73
CA GLY A 26 20.45 5.12 -2.16
C GLY A 26 20.54 4.31 -3.47
N VAL A 27 19.43 4.16 -4.19
CA VAL A 27 19.35 3.42 -5.45
C VAL A 27 19.69 4.33 -6.61
N ASN A 28 20.42 3.82 -7.62
CA ASN A 28 20.68 4.60 -8.82
C ASN A 28 19.37 4.96 -9.55
N ASN A 29 19.19 6.24 -9.91
CA ASN A 29 17.98 6.73 -10.59
C ASN A 29 17.67 5.96 -11.90
N LYS A 30 18.69 5.56 -12.68
CA LYS A 30 18.48 4.72 -13.88
C LYS A 30 17.96 3.33 -13.52
N SER A 31 18.44 2.73 -12.42
CA SER A 31 17.95 1.44 -11.94
C SER A 31 16.50 1.57 -11.46
N LEU A 32 16.18 2.61 -10.68
CA LEU A 32 14.82 2.89 -10.25
C LEU A 32 13.85 3.04 -11.43
N SER A 33 14.26 3.79 -12.47
CA SER A 33 13.47 3.92 -13.70
C SER A 33 13.19 2.56 -14.35
N ARG A 34 14.20 1.68 -14.44
CA ARG A 34 14.04 0.31 -14.99
C ARG A 34 13.10 -0.55 -14.14
N TYR A 35 13.16 -0.41 -12.82
CA TYR A 35 12.27 -1.10 -11.89
C TYR A 35 10.83 -0.63 -12.04
N GLU A 36 10.57 0.67 -12.11
CA GLU A 36 9.22 1.21 -12.33
C GLU A 36 8.66 0.93 -13.73
N LEU A 37 9.52 0.70 -14.72
CA LEU A 37 9.16 0.25 -16.07
C LEU A 37 8.97 -1.28 -16.17
N GLY A 38 9.32 -2.05 -15.14
CA GLY A 38 9.26 -3.51 -15.14
C GLY A 38 10.30 -4.19 -16.05
N THR A 39 11.28 -3.43 -16.55
CA THR A 39 12.37 -3.96 -17.42
C THR A 39 13.47 -4.65 -16.61
N SER A 40 13.48 -4.48 -15.29
CA SER A 40 14.37 -5.15 -14.36
C SER A 40 13.64 -5.37 -13.05
N ILE A 41 14.02 -6.42 -12.32
CA ILE A 41 13.47 -6.73 -10.99
C ILE A 41 14.47 -6.25 -9.94
N PRO A 42 14.05 -5.49 -8.92
CA PRO A 42 14.93 -5.08 -7.84
C PRO A 42 15.42 -6.30 -7.05
N PRO A 43 16.73 -6.43 -6.76
CA PRO A 43 17.22 -7.43 -5.84
C PRO A 43 16.72 -7.14 -4.40
N ALA A 44 16.81 -8.13 -3.52
CA ALA A 44 16.15 -8.08 -2.21
C ALA A 44 16.64 -6.92 -1.31
N ASP A 45 17.93 -6.59 -1.37
CA ASP A 45 18.55 -5.46 -0.67
C ASP A 45 18.00 -4.12 -1.17
N VAL A 46 17.88 -3.95 -2.49
CA VAL A 46 17.27 -2.77 -3.11
C VAL A 46 15.79 -2.67 -2.78
N LEU A 47 15.07 -3.79 -2.79
CA LEU A 47 13.64 -3.82 -2.49
C LEU A 47 13.38 -3.40 -1.04
N LYS A 48 14.23 -3.84 -0.10
CA LYS A 48 14.21 -3.37 1.29
C LYS A 48 14.49 -1.87 1.38
N ALA A 49 15.54 -1.38 0.71
CA ALA A 49 15.88 0.04 0.73
C ALA A 49 14.76 0.93 0.17
N LEU A 50 14.07 0.48 -0.88
CA LEU A 50 12.90 1.16 -1.43
C LEU A 50 11.72 1.15 -0.44
N ALA A 51 11.45 0.01 0.21
CA ALA A 51 10.38 -0.09 1.20
C ALA A 51 10.63 0.84 2.40
N ASP A 52 11.86 0.86 2.92
CA ASP A 52 12.28 1.72 4.01
C ASP A 52 12.13 3.21 3.62
N ALA A 53 12.59 3.60 2.42
CA ALA A 53 12.45 4.96 1.89
C ALA A 53 10.99 5.40 1.69
N LEU A 54 10.12 4.46 1.33
CA LEU A 54 8.68 4.68 1.17
C LEU A 54 7.91 4.60 2.51
N GLY A 55 8.56 4.18 3.59
CA GLY A 55 7.94 3.99 4.91
C GLY A 55 6.86 2.91 4.91
N ILE A 56 7.06 1.84 4.14
CA ILE A 56 6.16 0.68 4.04
C ILE A 56 6.93 -0.61 4.31
N SER A 57 6.22 -1.74 4.49
CA SER A 57 6.88 -3.04 4.55
C SER A 57 7.33 -3.50 3.16
N ALA A 58 8.40 -4.30 3.10
CA ALA A 58 8.81 -4.96 1.85
C ALA A 58 7.70 -5.85 1.28
N ASP A 59 6.89 -6.45 2.17
CA ASP A 59 5.71 -7.23 1.80
C ASP A 59 4.69 -6.39 1.01
N ALA A 60 4.50 -5.10 1.33
CA ALA A 60 3.60 -4.23 0.56
C ALA A 60 4.05 -4.02 -0.90
N LEU A 61 5.34 -4.18 -1.20
CA LEU A 61 5.87 -4.16 -2.58
C LEU A 61 5.74 -5.51 -3.28
N LEU A 62 5.68 -6.61 -2.54
CA LEU A 62 5.66 -7.98 -3.07
C LEU A 62 4.24 -8.56 -3.15
N SER A 63 3.36 -8.17 -2.24
CA SER A 63 2.04 -8.76 -2.05
C SER A 63 1.15 -8.56 -3.26
N ASP A 64 0.55 -9.66 -3.71
CA ASP A 64 -0.45 -9.67 -4.78
C ASP A 64 -1.82 -9.17 -4.32
N ASP A 65 -2.01 -9.01 -3.00
CA ASP A 65 -3.24 -8.55 -2.36
C ASP A 65 -3.36 -7.02 -2.38
N PHE A 66 -3.09 -6.41 -3.54
CA PHE A 66 -3.36 -4.99 -3.73
C PHE A 66 -4.87 -4.75 -3.84
N ILE A 67 -5.50 -4.41 -2.71
CA ILE A 67 -6.90 -3.99 -2.66
C ILE A 67 -6.96 -2.48 -2.83
N ALA A 68 -7.27 -2.03 -4.05
CA ALA A 68 -7.52 -0.62 -4.33
C ALA A 68 -8.87 -0.19 -3.76
N ILE A 69 -8.87 0.57 -2.66
CA ILE A 69 -10.07 1.26 -2.19
C ILE A 69 -10.35 2.44 -3.13
N LYS A 70 -11.28 2.26 -4.08
CA LYS A 70 -11.66 3.30 -5.05
C LYS A 70 -12.50 4.42 -4.44
N ASP A 71 -13.23 4.12 -3.38
CA ASP A 71 -14.08 5.07 -2.70
C ASP A 71 -13.23 5.99 -1.79
N LYS A 72 -13.17 7.27 -2.16
CA LYS A 72 -12.38 8.29 -1.45
C LYS A 72 -12.91 8.54 -0.04
N GLU A 73 -14.22 8.42 0.17
CA GLU A 73 -14.83 8.65 1.48
C GLU A 73 -14.54 7.47 2.41
N LEU A 74 -14.61 6.25 1.88
CA LEU A 74 -14.20 5.06 2.59
C LEU A 74 -12.71 5.12 2.99
N LEU A 75 -11.85 5.58 2.08
CA LEU A 75 -10.43 5.75 2.34
C LEU A 75 -10.16 6.73 3.50
N LYS A 76 -10.84 7.88 3.51
CA LYS A 76 -10.73 8.86 4.61
C LYS A 76 -11.11 8.26 5.97
N ARG A 77 -12.16 7.42 6.01
CA ARG A 77 -12.57 6.73 7.24
C ARG A 77 -11.50 5.74 7.69
N PHE A 78 -10.90 4.99 6.78
CA PHE A 78 -9.79 4.10 7.12
C PHE A 78 -8.58 4.86 7.67
N GLN A 79 -8.24 6.02 7.10
CA GLN A 79 -7.17 6.88 7.62
C GLN A 79 -7.47 7.35 9.05
N ALA A 80 -8.70 7.81 9.31
CA ALA A 80 -9.11 8.21 10.66
C ALA A 80 -9.01 7.03 11.66
N ILE A 81 -9.38 5.83 11.24
CA ILE A 81 -9.27 4.62 12.07
C ILE A 81 -7.80 4.27 12.35
N GLN A 82 -6.89 4.48 11.39
CA GLN A 82 -5.46 4.19 11.60
C GLN A 82 -4.84 4.98 12.75
N ASP A 83 -5.29 6.21 12.96
CA ASP A 83 -4.77 7.11 14.00
C ASP A 83 -5.46 6.93 15.38
N MET A 84 -6.48 6.08 15.48
CA MET A 84 -7.17 5.78 16.74
C MET A 84 -6.32 4.94 17.69
N ASP A 85 -6.62 5.06 18.99
CA ASP A 85 -6.06 4.20 20.03
C ASP A 85 -6.48 2.73 19.85
N LYS A 86 -5.84 1.83 20.60
CA LYS A 86 -6.04 0.39 20.45
C LYS A 86 -7.45 -0.06 20.81
N GLU A 87 -8.09 0.58 21.78
CA GLU A 87 -9.39 0.15 22.31
C GLU A 87 -10.50 0.57 21.35
N ASP A 88 -10.49 1.83 20.91
CA ASP A 88 -11.42 2.38 19.93
C ASP A 88 -11.29 1.67 18.59
N LYS A 89 -10.06 1.48 18.10
CA LYS A 89 -9.80 0.73 16.87
C LYS A 89 -10.36 -0.69 16.94
N ALA A 90 -10.17 -1.38 18.07
CA ALA A 90 -10.70 -2.74 18.24
C ALA A 90 -12.23 -2.77 18.23
N MET A 91 -12.89 -1.76 18.79
CA MET A 91 -14.35 -1.64 18.74
C MET A 91 -14.83 -1.44 17.29
N VAL A 92 -14.20 -0.53 16.54
CA VAL A 92 -14.56 -0.27 15.14
C VAL A 92 -14.42 -1.52 14.27
N LEU A 93 -13.31 -2.26 14.42
CA LEU A 93 -13.10 -3.51 13.67
C LEU A 93 -14.19 -4.55 13.94
N LYS A 94 -14.60 -4.73 15.20
CA LYS A 94 -15.72 -5.63 15.56
C LYS A 94 -17.04 -5.23 14.89
N PHE A 95 -17.33 -3.92 14.84
CA PHE A 95 -18.53 -3.42 14.16
C PHE A 95 -18.47 -3.66 12.64
N LEU A 96 -17.30 -3.45 12.01
CA LEU A 96 -17.11 -3.74 10.59
C LEU A 96 -17.34 -5.23 10.29
N ASP A 97 -16.76 -6.13 11.08
CA ASP A 97 -16.96 -7.58 10.92
C ASP A 97 -18.43 -7.97 11.02
N LEU A 98 -19.15 -7.39 11.99
CA LEU A 98 -20.59 -7.60 12.15
C LEU A 98 -21.39 -7.13 10.93
N ALA A 99 -21.11 -5.92 10.44
CA ALA A 99 -21.80 -5.33 9.30
C ALA A 99 -21.52 -6.10 7.99
N ILE A 100 -20.28 -6.53 7.78
CA ILE A 100 -19.89 -7.35 6.62
C ILE A 100 -20.62 -8.69 6.65
N ARG A 101 -20.70 -9.33 7.82
CA ARG A 101 -21.44 -10.60 7.99
C ARG A 101 -22.92 -10.44 7.66
N ASP A 102 -23.57 -9.39 8.17
CA ASP A 102 -24.99 -9.12 7.89
C ASP A 102 -25.24 -8.84 6.39
N ALA A 103 -24.38 -8.04 5.76
CA ALA A 103 -24.47 -7.75 4.33
C ALA A 103 -24.32 -9.01 3.46
N ASN A 104 -23.39 -9.91 3.81
CA ASN A 104 -23.20 -11.18 3.11
C ASN A 104 -24.37 -12.14 3.33
N ALA A 105 -24.92 -12.19 4.55
CA ALA A 105 -26.10 -12.99 4.83
C ALA A 105 -27.30 -12.52 4.00
N LYS A 106 -27.58 -11.20 3.97
CA LYS A 106 -28.66 -10.63 3.14
C LYS A 106 -28.52 -10.96 1.66
N LYS A 107 -27.30 -10.98 1.12
CA LYS A 107 -27.03 -11.38 -0.26
C LYS A 107 -27.22 -12.88 -0.53
N ALA A 108 -27.08 -13.73 0.49
CA ALA A 108 -27.24 -15.18 0.35
C ALA A 108 -28.71 -15.65 0.43
N TYR A 109 -29.59 -14.83 1.01
CA TYR A 109 -31.03 -15.09 1.14
C TYR A 109 -31.90 -14.26 0.19
N ALA A 110 -31.30 -13.51 -0.72
CA ALA A 110 -31.95 -12.77 -1.80
C ALA A 110 -31.78 -13.52 -3.13
#